data_AF-A0A1Q7WB23-F1
#
_entry.id   AF-A0A1Q7WB23-F1
#
_cell.length_a   1.000
_cell.length_b   1.000
_cell.length_c   1.000
_cell.angle_alpha   90.00
_cell.angle_beta   90.00
_cell.angle_gamma   90.00
#
_symmetry.space_group_name_H-M   'P 1'
#
loop_
_entity.id
_entity.type
_entity.pdbx_description
1 polymer ?
#
loop_
_entity_poly.entity_id
_entity_poly.type
_entity_poly.pdbx_seq_one_letter_code
_entity_poly.pdbx_strand_id
1 'polypeptide(L)'
;MMMWLKGTIDFQVPLHWYNAAGNTALWGIIGQSGAVKIQARNATNVAQASATWDTTAWHHVAGTYDGAVVRLYVDGALADSARLRGPLRTDVDAVQMGGWNGPDVGFDDVRIYDVCLDPPAIEAAAAAPVVENSLAAHAALAVHTGFVARIKAAMLEQAVIIGQAVLAMESPSAIDKSRLILAQSSLADPVSYGSRFSWAVACDPDVDVTVDDAAVVQKVVAAWNLIAGVSV
;
A
#
# COMPACT_ATOMS: atom_id res chain seq x y z
N MET A 1 2.24 -1.61 -8.51
CA MET A 1 2.81 -2.47 -7.45
C MET A 1 3.84 -3.40 -8.06
N MET A 2 4.84 -3.83 -7.31
CA MET A 2 5.81 -4.82 -7.76
C MET A 2 6.43 -5.58 -6.58
N MET A 3 7.01 -6.74 -6.86
CA MET A 3 7.73 -7.56 -5.90
C MET A 3 8.58 -8.61 -6.63
N TRP A 4 9.56 -9.18 -5.94
CA TRP A 4 10.21 -10.42 -6.36
C TRP A 4 9.38 -11.61 -5.91
N LEU A 5 9.20 -12.60 -6.78
CA LEU A 5 8.47 -13.83 -6.50
C LEU A 5 9.29 -15.07 -6.91
N LYS A 6 9.17 -16.12 -6.12
CA LYS A 6 9.71 -17.47 -6.40
C LYS A 6 8.77 -18.52 -5.84
N GLY A 7 8.60 -19.62 -6.56
CA GLY A 7 7.76 -20.74 -6.13
C GLY A 7 6.42 -20.77 -6.86
N THR A 8 5.68 -21.86 -6.63
CA THR A 8 4.39 -22.11 -7.28
C THR A 8 3.31 -21.31 -6.59
N ILE A 9 2.74 -20.32 -7.28
CA ILE A 9 1.71 -19.43 -6.75
C ILE A 9 0.27 -19.91 -7.01
N ASP A 10 0.06 -21.19 -7.33
CA ASP A 10 -1.27 -21.66 -7.77
C ASP A 10 -2.31 -21.54 -6.64
N PHE A 11 -3.40 -20.82 -6.90
CA PHE A 11 -4.40 -20.41 -5.91
C PHE A 11 -3.85 -19.59 -4.73
N GLN A 12 -2.70 -18.93 -4.90
CA GLN A 12 -2.10 -18.07 -3.89
C GLN A 12 -2.21 -16.61 -4.29
N VAL A 13 -2.25 -15.73 -3.28
CA VAL A 13 -2.34 -14.29 -3.49
C VAL A 13 -1.20 -13.59 -2.75
N PRO A 14 -0.04 -13.42 -3.41
CA PRO A 14 1.12 -12.76 -2.80
C PRO A 14 0.80 -11.36 -2.27
N LEU A 15 0.03 -10.56 -3.02
CA LEU A 15 -0.32 -9.19 -2.65
C LEU A 15 -1.66 -8.80 -3.28
N HIS A 16 -2.65 -8.42 -2.47
CA HIS A 16 -3.91 -7.88 -2.99
C HIS A 16 -4.66 -6.97 -2.01
N TRP A 17 -5.54 -6.15 -2.57
CA TRP A 17 -6.72 -5.67 -1.87
C TRP A 17 -7.85 -6.68 -2.10
N TYR A 18 -8.49 -7.13 -1.03
CA TYR A 18 -9.48 -8.20 -1.08
C TYR A 18 -10.89 -7.68 -1.40
N ASN A 19 -11.67 -8.42 -2.19
CA ASN A 19 -13.10 -8.18 -2.41
C ASN A 19 -13.93 -9.21 -1.65
N ALA A 20 -14.62 -8.81 -0.58
CA ALA A 20 -15.48 -9.72 0.17
C ALA A 20 -16.66 -10.28 -0.65
N ALA A 21 -17.30 -9.45 -1.48
CA ALA A 21 -18.46 -9.87 -2.27
C ALA A 21 -18.08 -10.84 -3.39
N GLY A 22 -16.88 -10.67 -3.95
CA GLY A 22 -16.38 -11.49 -5.04
C GLY A 22 -15.48 -12.64 -4.59
N ASN A 23 -15.13 -12.70 -3.31
CA ASN A 23 -14.20 -13.67 -2.73
C ASN A 23 -12.93 -13.77 -3.62
N THR A 24 -12.27 -12.63 -3.87
CA THR A 24 -11.18 -12.53 -4.88
C THR A 24 -10.41 -11.21 -4.74
N ALA A 25 -9.28 -11.03 -5.43
CA ALA A 25 -8.54 -9.77 -5.44
C ALA A 25 -9.29 -8.64 -6.19
N LEU A 26 -9.46 -7.48 -5.57
CA LEU A 26 -9.88 -6.24 -6.23
C LEU A 26 -8.76 -5.71 -7.14
N TRP A 27 -7.57 -5.56 -6.56
CA TRP A 27 -6.35 -5.13 -7.20
C TRP A 27 -5.21 -5.94 -6.58
N GLY A 28 -4.41 -6.64 -7.38
CA GLY A 28 -3.38 -7.50 -6.79
C GLY A 28 -2.68 -8.43 -7.76
N ILE A 29 -1.51 -8.89 -7.32
CA ILE A 29 -0.79 -10.00 -7.93
C ILE A 29 -1.37 -11.28 -7.35
N ILE A 30 -1.92 -12.13 -8.21
CA ILE A 30 -2.52 -13.41 -7.85
C ILE A 30 -1.91 -14.51 -8.72
N GLY A 31 -1.88 -15.73 -8.19
CA GLY A 31 -1.56 -16.91 -8.97
C GLY A 31 -2.79 -17.78 -9.17
N GLN A 32 -2.99 -18.21 -10.41
CA GLN A 32 -4.14 -19.03 -10.79
C GLN A 32 -3.82 -19.84 -12.04
N SER A 33 -4.07 -21.15 -11.97
CA SER A 33 -3.82 -22.10 -13.06
C SER A 33 -2.35 -22.10 -13.50
N GLY A 34 -1.43 -22.02 -12.53
CA GLY A 34 0.02 -21.99 -12.77
C GLY A 34 0.58 -20.70 -13.40
N ALA A 35 -0.26 -19.70 -13.65
CA ALA A 35 0.16 -18.40 -14.19
C ALA A 35 0.22 -17.33 -13.09
N VAL A 36 1.15 -16.38 -13.25
CA VAL A 36 1.11 -15.12 -12.51
C VAL A 36 0.17 -14.15 -13.20
N LYS A 37 -0.67 -13.47 -12.42
CA LYS A 37 -1.66 -12.53 -12.92
C LYS A 37 -1.64 -11.25 -12.11
N ILE A 38 -1.87 -10.15 -12.79
CA ILE A 38 -2.36 -8.92 -12.17
C ILE A 38 -3.86 -8.83 -12.45
N GLN A 39 -4.65 -8.66 -11.40
CA GLN A 39 -6.10 -8.57 -11.50
C GLN A 39 -6.57 -7.19 -11.03
N ALA A 40 -7.47 -6.58 -11.81
CA ALA A 40 -8.21 -5.38 -11.43
C ALA A 40 -9.72 -5.63 -11.57
N ARG A 41 -10.51 -5.12 -10.64
CA ARG A 41 -11.97 -5.28 -10.64
C ARG A 41 -12.69 -3.97 -10.38
N ASN A 42 -13.89 -3.90 -10.92
CA ASN A 42 -14.90 -2.95 -10.48
C ASN A 42 -16.23 -3.66 -10.23
N ALA A 43 -17.30 -2.89 -10.03
CA ALA A 43 -18.61 -3.45 -9.70
C ALA A 43 -19.15 -4.45 -10.75
N THR A 44 -18.76 -4.30 -12.01
CA THR A 44 -19.33 -5.07 -13.13
C THR A 44 -18.30 -5.77 -14.01
N ASN A 45 -17.02 -5.42 -13.91
CA ASN A 45 -15.96 -5.90 -14.79
C ASN A 45 -14.76 -6.44 -14.01
N VAL A 46 -14.05 -7.35 -14.66
CA VAL A 46 -12.76 -7.88 -14.25
C VAL A 46 -11.80 -7.73 -15.42
N ALA A 47 -10.63 -7.17 -15.18
CA ALA A 47 -9.51 -7.17 -16.11
C ALA A 47 -8.37 -7.99 -15.51
N GLN A 48 -7.81 -8.90 -16.29
CA GLN A 48 -6.68 -9.73 -15.90
C GLN A 48 -5.65 -9.71 -17.02
N ALA A 49 -4.41 -9.48 -16.66
CA ALA A 49 -3.26 -9.76 -17.51
C ALA A 49 -2.49 -10.93 -16.88
N SER A 50 -2.07 -11.90 -17.69
CA SER A 50 -1.51 -13.15 -17.21
C SER A 50 -0.27 -13.59 -17.97
N ALA A 51 0.68 -14.21 -17.28
CA ALA A 51 1.88 -14.77 -17.88
C ALA A 51 2.19 -16.15 -17.30
N THR A 52 2.62 -17.05 -18.17
CA THR A 52 3.38 -18.23 -17.75
C THR A 52 4.80 -17.81 -17.40
N TRP A 53 5.40 -18.50 -16.43
CA TRP A 53 6.69 -18.14 -15.86
C TRP A 53 7.38 -19.38 -15.29
N ASP A 54 8.68 -19.29 -15.05
CA ASP A 54 9.43 -20.33 -14.34
C ASP A 54 9.26 -20.14 -12.84
N THR A 55 8.79 -21.16 -12.12
CA THR A 55 8.57 -21.06 -10.66
C THR A 55 9.83 -21.41 -9.86
N THR A 56 10.89 -21.90 -10.49
CA THR A 56 12.11 -22.37 -9.83
C THR A 56 13.13 -21.26 -9.57
N ALA A 57 13.04 -20.16 -10.33
CA ALA A 57 13.87 -18.98 -10.20
C ALA A 57 13.11 -17.83 -9.51
N TRP A 58 13.86 -16.81 -9.09
CA TRP A 58 13.28 -15.53 -8.68
C TRP A 58 12.96 -14.71 -9.92
N HIS A 59 11.75 -14.16 -9.98
CA HIS A 59 11.30 -13.26 -11.03
C HIS A 59 10.78 -11.96 -10.43
N HIS A 60 11.07 -10.84 -11.09
CA HIS A 60 10.49 -9.56 -10.73
C HIS A 60 9.13 -9.40 -11.41
N VAL A 61 8.07 -9.26 -10.63
CA VAL A 61 6.69 -9.14 -11.13
C VAL A 61 6.15 -7.77 -10.80
N ALA A 62 5.69 -7.03 -11.81
CA ALA A 62 5.07 -5.73 -11.63
C ALA A 62 3.68 -5.65 -12.29
N GLY A 63 2.76 -5.00 -11.59
CA GLY A 63 1.42 -4.68 -12.05
C GLY A 63 1.18 -3.17 -12.06
N THR A 64 0.79 -2.62 -13.19
CA THR A 64 0.47 -1.19 -13.34
C THR A 64 -0.96 -0.98 -13.82
N TYR A 65 -1.58 0.13 -13.41
CA TYR A 65 -2.90 0.54 -13.88
C TYR A 65 -2.91 2.05 -14.12
N ASP A 66 -3.21 2.46 -15.37
CA ASP A 66 -3.20 3.87 -15.80
C ASP A 66 -4.58 4.54 -15.74
N GLY A 67 -5.56 3.90 -15.10
CA GLY A 67 -6.96 4.34 -15.11
C GLY A 67 -7.80 3.72 -16.22
N ALA A 68 -7.21 3.00 -17.17
CA ALA A 68 -7.93 2.30 -18.24
C ALA A 68 -7.38 0.89 -18.55
N VAL A 69 -6.06 0.71 -18.48
CA VAL A 69 -5.35 -0.51 -18.88
C VAL A 69 -4.53 -1.02 -17.72
N VAL A 70 -4.74 -2.30 -17.41
CA VAL A 70 -3.92 -3.09 -16.50
C VAL A 70 -2.82 -3.74 -17.31
N ARG A 71 -1.58 -3.69 -16.82
CA ARG A 71 -0.42 -4.33 -17.46
C ARG A 71 0.35 -5.18 -16.45
N LEU A 72 0.78 -6.34 -16.92
CA LEU A 72 1.66 -7.26 -16.22
C LEU A 72 3.05 -7.18 -16.83
N TYR A 73 4.06 -6.99 -16.01
CA TYR A 73 5.47 -7.10 -16.39
C TYR A 73 6.12 -8.24 -15.62
N VAL A 74 6.94 -9.03 -16.31
CA VAL A 74 7.77 -10.09 -15.73
C VAL A 74 9.20 -9.81 -16.17
N ASP A 75 10.11 -9.67 -15.21
CA ASP A 75 11.53 -9.32 -15.42
C ASP A 75 11.73 -8.07 -16.28
N GLY A 76 10.90 -7.05 -16.05
CA GLY A 76 10.93 -5.76 -16.76
C GLY A 76 10.20 -5.76 -18.12
N ALA A 77 9.94 -6.93 -18.71
CA ALA A 77 9.24 -7.03 -19.99
C ALA A 77 7.72 -7.05 -19.82
N LEU A 78 6.99 -6.32 -20.69
CA LEU A 78 5.53 -6.39 -20.74
C LEU A 78 5.10 -7.80 -21.17
N ALA A 79 4.46 -8.53 -20.26
CA ALA A 79 4.03 -9.89 -20.51
C ALA A 79 2.61 -9.96 -21.07
N ASP A 80 1.69 -9.16 -20.54
CA ASP A 80 0.30 -9.09 -20.99
C ASP A 80 -0.39 -7.80 -20.53
N SER A 81 -1.54 -7.46 -21.14
CA SER A 81 -2.35 -6.32 -20.74
C SER A 81 -3.83 -6.53 -20.99
N ALA A 82 -4.67 -5.91 -20.15
CA ALA A 82 -6.12 -5.96 -20.29
C ALA A 82 -6.77 -4.62 -19.95
N ARG A 83 -7.79 -4.25 -20.73
CA ARG A 83 -8.56 -3.03 -20.47
C ARG A 83 -9.60 -3.27 -19.38
N LEU A 84 -9.60 -2.42 -18.34
CA LEU A 84 -10.70 -2.32 -17.40
C LEU A 84 -11.70 -1.27 -17.90
N ARG A 85 -12.97 -1.65 -18.03
CA ARG A 85 -14.03 -0.72 -18.44
C ARG A 85 -14.61 -0.04 -17.21
N GLY A 86 -14.42 1.27 -17.10
CA GLY A 86 -14.83 2.06 -15.92
C GLY A 86 -13.74 2.09 -14.85
N PRO A 87 -13.92 2.89 -13.79
CA PRO A 87 -12.92 3.06 -12.74
C PRO A 87 -12.69 1.77 -11.96
N LEU A 88 -11.50 1.62 -11.39
CA LEU A 88 -11.20 0.58 -10.41
C LEU A 88 -12.09 0.80 -9.19
N ARG A 89 -12.55 -0.29 -8.57
CA ARG A 89 -13.24 -0.18 -7.28
C ARG A 89 -12.25 0.24 -6.20
N THR A 90 -12.64 1.23 -5.40
CA THR A 90 -11.92 1.66 -4.19
C THR A 90 -12.72 1.20 -2.98
N ASP A 91 -12.17 0.27 -2.20
CA ASP A 91 -12.74 -0.15 -0.91
C ASP A 91 -11.76 0.20 0.22
N VAL A 92 -12.26 0.19 1.46
CA VAL A 92 -11.47 0.43 2.68
C VAL A 92 -10.75 -0.83 3.17
N ASP A 93 -10.77 -1.92 2.40
CA ASP A 93 -10.15 -3.18 2.75
C ASP A 93 -8.62 -3.02 2.82
N ALA A 94 -8.02 -3.55 3.88
CA ALA A 94 -6.57 -3.51 4.04
C ALA A 94 -5.89 -4.34 2.93
N VAL A 95 -4.70 -3.89 2.52
CA VAL A 95 -3.82 -4.72 1.70
C VAL A 95 -3.45 -5.99 2.47
N GLN A 96 -3.58 -7.14 1.83
CA GLN A 96 -3.17 -8.43 2.39
C GLN A 96 -1.96 -8.93 1.61
N MET A 97 -1.00 -9.47 2.35
CA MET A 97 0.23 -10.08 1.83
C MET A 97 0.27 -11.55 2.24
N GLY A 98 0.65 -12.44 1.32
CA GLY A 98 0.70 -13.89 1.55
C GLY A 98 -0.67 -14.57 1.72
N GLY A 99 -1.72 -13.99 1.14
CA GLY A 99 -3.12 -14.33 1.41
C GLY A 99 -3.67 -15.61 0.76
N TRP A 100 -4.86 -15.99 1.26
CA TRP A 100 -5.73 -17.15 1.00
C TRP A 100 -5.17 -18.54 1.32
N ASN A 101 -3.95 -18.88 0.89
CA ASN A 101 -3.43 -20.26 1.01
C ASN A 101 -1.98 -20.32 1.53
N GLY A 102 -1.55 -19.30 2.28
CA GLY A 102 -0.29 -19.33 3.02
C GLY A 102 0.98 -19.24 2.17
N PRO A 103 2.17 -19.31 2.81
CA PRO A 103 3.42 -18.78 2.27
C PRO A 103 4.27 -19.77 1.47
N ASP A 104 3.70 -20.67 0.66
CA ASP A 104 4.54 -21.54 -0.20
C ASP A 104 5.21 -20.77 -1.37
N VAL A 105 5.04 -19.44 -1.38
CA VAL A 105 5.71 -18.49 -2.27
C VAL A 105 6.79 -17.76 -1.50
N GLY A 106 8.02 -17.79 -2.00
CA GLY A 106 9.02 -16.80 -1.64
C GLY A 106 8.65 -15.47 -2.28
N PHE A 107 8.46 -14.44 -1.48
CA PHE A 107 8.31 -13.08 -1.97
C PHE A 107 9.24 -12.12 -1.23
N ASP A 108 9.73 -11.12 -1.94
CA ASP A 108 10.63 -10.10 -1.40
C ASP A 108 10.40 -8.76 -2.09
N ASP A 109 10.89 -7.68 -1.47
CA ASP A 109 10.94 -6.33 -2.05
C ASP A 109 9.58 -5.81 -2.55
N VAL A 110 8.58 -5.88 -1.67
CA VAL A 110 7.22 -5.45 -2.02
C VAL A 110 7.15 -3.93 -2.09
N ARG A 111 6.72 -3.40 -3.24
CA ARG A 111 6.57 -1.96 -3.47
C ARG A 111 5.22 -1.58 -4.05
N ILE A 112 4.65 -0.52 -3.52
CA ILE A 112 3.37 0.05 -3.95
C ILE A 112 3.62 1.52 -4.28
N TYR A 113 3.05 1.96 -5.41
CA TYR A 113 3.16 3.32 -5.92
C TYR A 113 1.76 3.87 -6.14
N ASP A 114 1.57 5.14 -5.86
CA ASP A 114 0.37 5.92 -6.19
C ASP A 114 0.38 6.45 -7.63
N VAL A 115 1.49 6.24 -8.35
CA VAL A 115 1.67 6.55 -9.77
C VAL A 115 1.74 5.30 -10.63
N CYS A 116 1.29 5.42 -11.88
CA CYS A 116 1.50 4.38 -12.89
C CYS A 116 2.94 4.47 -13.41
N LEU A 117 3.80 3.56 -12.98
CA LEU A 117 5.18 3.47 -13.47
C LEU A 117 5.23 3.05 -14.94
N ASP A 118 6.20 3.58 -15.67
CA ASP A 118 6.55 3.16 -17.02
C ASP A 118 7.64 2.05 -16.99
N PRO A 119 7.93 1.39 -18.13
CA PRO A 119 8.88 0.28 -18.13
C PRO A 119 10.29 0.64 -17.61
N PRO A 120 10.90 1.79 -18.00
CA PRO A 120 12.19 2.20 -17.43
C PRO A 120 12.16 2.39 -15.91
N ALA A 121 11.08 2.95 -15.35
CA ALA A 121 10.95 3.10 -13.90
C ALA A 121 10.76 1.75 -13.19
N ILE A 122 10.08 0.79 -13.81
CA ILE A 122 9.95 -0.58 -13.29
C ILE A 122 11.32 -1.27 -13.25
N GLU A 123 12.10 -1.19 -14.33
CA GLU A 123 13.45 -1.77 -14.40
C GLU A 123 14.39 -1.14 -13.37
N ALA A 124 14.38 0.19 -13.27
CA ALA A 124 15.20 0.91 -12.29
C ALA A 124 14.83 0.54 -10.86
N ALA A 125 13.53 0.43 -10.54
CA ALA A 125 13.09 0.02 -9.22
C ALA A 125 13.47 -1.44 -8.91
N ALA A 126 13.29 -2.36 -9.86
CA ALA A 126 13.67 -3.77 -9.70
C ALA A 126 15.18 -3.94 -9.42
N ALA A 127 16.02 -3.14 -10.07
CA ALA A 127 17.48 -3.18 -9.93
C ALA A 127 17.99 -2.49 -8.67
N ALA A 128 17.20 -1.61 -8.05
CA ALA A 128 17.57 -0.88 -6.85
C ALA A 128 16.95 -1.57 -5.64
N PRO A 129 17.56 -2.60 -5.03
CA PRO A 129 16.96 -3.34 -3.92
C PRO A 129 16.51 -2.42 -2.80
N VAL A 130 15.45 -2.80 -2.07
CA VAL A 130 15.12 -2.15 -0.78
C VAL A 130 16.21 -2.55 0.21
N VAL A 131 17.29 -1.78 0.22
CA VAL A 131 18.39 -1.92 1.18
C VAL A 131 18.09 -0.97 2.33
N GLU A 132 17.53 -1.48 3.43
CA GLU A 132 17.58 -0.73 4.68
C GLU A 132 18.69 -1.28 5.57
N ASN A 133 19.70 -0.44 5.81
CA ASN A 133 20.64 -0.63 6.93
C ASN A 133 19.96 -0.39 8.30
N SER A 134 18.65 -0.13 8.33
CA SER A 134 17.93 0.45 9.45
C SER A 134 16.61 -0.24 9.80
N LEU A 135 16.18 -1.33 9.15
CA LEU A 135 14.88 -1.96 9.50
C LEU A 135 14.78 -2.28 11.00
N ALA A 136 15.86 -2.77 11.61
CA ALA A 136 15.92 -3.00 13.04
C ALA A 136 15.85 -1.71 13.87
N ALA A 137 16.48 -0.62 13.40
CA ALA A 137 16.45 0.69 14.05
C ALA A 137 15.07 1.36 13.92
N HIS A 138 14.47 1.35 12.74
CA HIS A 138 13.11 1.82 12.46
C HIS A 138 12.09 1.01 13.27
N ALA A 139 12.22 -0.32 13.32
CA ALA A 139 11.37 -1.16 14.16
C ALA A 139 11.52 -0.85 15.65
N ALA A 140 12.76 -0.64 16.12
CA ALA A 140 13.02 -0.26 17.51
C ALA A 140 12.42 1.11 17.85
N LEU A 141 12.54 2.08 16.93
CA LEU A 141 11.96 3.42 17.09
C LEU A 141 10.43 3.39 17.07
N ALA A 142 9.83 2.62 16.15
CA ALA A 142 8.38 2.47 16.01
C ALA A 142 7.69 1.96 17.27
N VAL A 143 8.41 1.21 18.12
CA VAL A 143 7.90 0.69 19.40
C VAL A 143 8.48 1.42 20.62
N HIS A 144 9.36 2.42 20.42
CA HIS A 144 9.96 3.18 21.50
C HIS A 144 8.89 4.02 22.21
N THR A 145 8.69 3.79 23.50
CA THR A 145 7.54 4.33 24.26
C THR A 145 7.44 5.85 24.22
N GLY A 146 8.58 6.55 24.36
CA GLY A 146 8.61 8.02 24.27
C GLY A 146 8.31 8.55 22.87
N PHE A 147 8.72 7.83 21.83
CA PHE A 147 8.45 8.22 20.45
C PHE A 147 6.98 8.00 20.11
N VAL A 148 6.44 6.83 20.44
CA VAL A 148 5.01 6.50 20.27
C VAL A 148 4.12 7.50 21.00
N ALA A 149 4.50 7.95 22.20
CA ALA A 149 3.75 8.95 22.94
C ALA A 149 3.67 10.29 22.19
N ARG A 150 4.79 10.75 21.61
CA ARG A 150 4.88 11.99 20.82
C ARG A 150 4.08 11.89 19.53
N ILE A 151 4.21 10.79 18.81
CA ILE A 151 3.45 10.51 17.58
C ILE A 151 1.95 10.49 17.86
N LYS A 152 1.53 9.78 18.91
CA LYS A 152 0.12 9.71 19.31
C LYS A 152 -0.44 11.09 19.70
N ALA A 153 0.33 11.91 20.41
CA ALA A 153 -0.09 13.26 20.76
C ALA A 153 -0.32 14.12 19.50
N ALA A 154 0.66 14.16 18.58
CA ALA A 154 0.54 14.86 17.31
C ALA A 154 -0.62 14.33 16.44
N MET A 155 -0.82 13.02 16.41
CA MET A 155 -1.93 12.37 15.69
C MET A 155 -3.29 12.81 16.23
N LEU A 156 -3.45 12.85 17.56
CA LEU A 156 -4.72 13.26 18.18
C LEU A 156 -4.99 14.75 17.97
N GLU A 157 -3.96 15.59 18.07
CA GLU A 157 -4.07 17.01 17.76
C GLU A 157 -4.52 17.22 16.30
N GLN A 158 -3.87 16.54 15.35
CA GLN A 158 -4.23 16.59 13.94
C GLN A 158 -5.66 16.09 13.69
N ALA A 159 -6.09 15.04 14.38
CA ALA A 159 -7.46 14.53 14.31
C ALA A 159 -8.50 15.58 14.72
N VAL A 160 -8.24 16.31 15.81
CA VAL A 160 -9.13 17.38 16.28
C VAL A 160 -9.18 18.54 15.28
N ILE A 161 -8.01 18.98 14.78
CA ILE A 161 -7.91 20.06 13.78
C ILE A 161 -8.73 19.73 12.54
N ILE A 162 -8.53 18.53 11.98
CA ILE A 162 -9.26 18.07 10.79
C ILE A 162 -10.75 17.93 11.09
N GLY A 163 -11.10 17.32 12.22
CA GLY A 163 -12.49 17.12 12.61
C GLY A 163 -13.25 18.44 12.67
N GLN A 164 -12.69 19.45 13.33
CA GLN A 164 -13.27 20.79 13.41
C GLN A 164 -13.38 21.46 12.05
N ALA A 165 -12.31 21.40 11.24
CA ALA A 165 -12.28 22.04 9.93
C ALA A 165 -13.34 21.44 8.98
N VAL A 166 -13.43 20.10 8.89
CA VAL A 166 -14.36 19.44 7.96
C VAL A 166 -15.82 19.58 8.43
N LEU A 167 -16.09 19.52 9.74
CA LEU A 167 -17.45 19.70 10.27
C LEU A 167 -17.98 21.13 10.10
N ALA A 168 -17.11 22.12 9.94
CA ALA A 168 -17.48 23.50 9.64
C ALA A 168 -17.73 23.76 8.13
N MET A 169 -17.43 22.79 7.25
CA MET A 169 -17.63 22.95 5.81
C MET A 169 -19.10 22.75 5.42
N GLU A 170 -19.62 23.63 4.57
CA GLU A 170 -20.96 23.47 3.98
C GLU A 170 -21.02 22.35 2.95
N SER A 171 -19.90 22.06 2.27
CA SER A 171 -19.84 21.07 1.18
C SER A 171 -18.46 20.38 1.13
N PRO A 172 -18.17 19.46 2.07
CA PRO A 172 -16.89 18.75 2.11
C PRO A 172 -16.72 17.81 0.91
N SER A 173 -15.52 17.82 0.32
CA SER A 173 -15.15 16.93 -0.78
C SER A 173 -15.05 15.46 -0.33
N ALA A 174 -14.86 14.55 -1.29
CA ALA A 174 -14.59 13.14 -0.96
C ALA A 174 -13.30 12.99 -0.12
N ILE A 175 -12.27 13.78 -0.43
CA ILE A 175 -11.00 13.78 0.30
C ILE A 175 -11.20 14.29 1.74
N ASP A 176 -11.98 15.35 1.93
CA ASP A 176 -12.29 15.88 3.27
C ASP A 176 -13.01 14.85 4.12
N LYS A 177 -13.94 14.10 3.51
CA LYS A 177 -14.66 13.00 4.18
C LYS A 177 -13.71 11.86 4.56
N SER A 178 -12.78 11.47 3.68
CA SER A 178 -11.75 10.47 4.01
C SER A 178 -10.87 10.90 5.18
N ARG A 179 -10.44 12.17 5.19
CA ARG A 179 -9.67 12.76 6.31
C ARG A 179 -10.48 12.74 7.62
N LEU A 180 -11.77 13.08 7.57
CA LEU A 180 -12.66 13.04 8.72
C LEU A 180 -12.85 11.61 9.27
N ILE A 181 -12.99 10.61 8.40
CA ILE A 181 -13.11 9.20 8.80
C ILE A 181 -11.84 8.75 9.54
N LEU A 182 -10.66 9.11 9.03
CA LEU A 182 -9.40 8.83 9.72
C LEU A 182 -9.34 9.55 11.07
N ALA A 183 -9.81 10.81 11.15
CA ALA A 183 -9.86 11.55 12.40
C ALA A 183 -10.73 10.87 13.46
N GLN A 184 -11.95 10.49 13.08
CA GLN A 184 -12.89 9.78 13.95
C GLN A 184 -12.31 8.43 14.41
N SER A 185 -11.64 7.70 13.51
CA SER A 185 -11.04 6.41 13.84
C SER A 185 -9.85 6.53 14.78
N SER A 186 -8.97 7.51 14.55
CA SER A 186 -7.84 7.82 15.43
C SER A 186 -8.27 8.28 16.82
N LEU A 187 -9.39 9.01 16.92
CA LEU A 187 -9.99 9.41 18.20
C LEU A 187 -10.67 8.25 18.92
N ALA A 188 -11.30 7.34 18.18
CA ALA A 188 -12.00 6.18 18.73
C ALA A 188 -11.07 5.08 19.24
N ASP A 189 -9.91 4.86 18.59
CA ASP A 189 -8.87 3.92 19.02
C ASP A 189 -7.46 4.57 18.99
N PRO A 190 -7.16 5.50 19.93
CA PRO A 190 -5.90 6.22 19.94
C PRO A 190 -4.66 5.35 20.10
N VAL A 191 -4.80 4.18 20.73
CA VAL A 191 -3.68 3.29 21.01
C VAL A 191 -3.26 2.59 19.73
N SER A 192 -4.20 1.94 19.04
CA SER A 192 -3.87 1.19 17.82
C SER A 192 -3.47 2.12 16.68
N TYR A 193 -4.16 3.25 16.51
CA TYR A 193 -3.78 4.25 15.50
C TYR A 193 -2.46 4.94 15.84
N GLY A 194 -2.20 5.25 17.12
CA GLY A 194 -0.90 5.78 17.55
C GLY A 194 0.26 4.85 17.17
N SER A 195 0.10 3.54 17.40
CA SER A 195 1.09 2.54 16.97
C SER A 195 1.25 2.49 15.45
N ARG A 196 0.16 2.53 14.67
CA ARG A 196 0.21 2.53 13.19
C ARG A 196 0.93 3.76 12.64
N PHE A 197 0.62 4.95 13.15
CA PHE A 197 1.32 6.18 12.79
C PHE A 197 2.79 6.14 13.19
N SER A 198 3.12 5.50 14.33
CA SER A 198 4.51 5.36 14.77
C SER A 198 5.31 4.51 13.79
N TRP A 199 4.75 3.40 13.32
CA TRP A 199 5.35 2.61 12.24
C TRP A 199 5.46 3.38 10.93
N ALA A 200 4.43 4.13 10.54
CA ALA A 200 4.46 4.91 9.30
C ALA A 200 5.56 5.99 9.31
N VAL A 201 5.74 6.67 10.44
CA VAL A 201 6.73 7.75 10.58
C VAL A 201 8.14 7.23 10.86
N ALA A 202 8.28 6.13 11.60
CA ALA A 202 9.60 5.56 11.92
C ALA A 202 10.31 4.94 10.72
N CYS A 203 9.60 4.62 9.63
CA CYS A 203 10.20 4.13 8.38
C CYS A 203 10.76 5.26 7.49
N ASP A 204 10.62 6.52 7.91
CA ASP A 204 11.19 7.66 7.19
C ASP A 204 12.69 7.77 7.53
N PRO A 205 13.59 7.77 6.53
CA PRO A 205 15.04 7.74 6.78
C PRO A 205 15.57 9.00 7.47
N ASP A 206 14.81 10.09 7.46
CA ASP A 206 15.16 11.34 8.13
C ASP A 206 14.65 11.40 9.58
N VAL A 207 14.05 10.31 10.10
CA VAL A 207 13.46 10.25 11.44
C VAL A 207 14.22 9.28 12.33
N ASP A 208 14.75 9.82 13.44
CA ASP A 208 15.33 9.04 14.53
C ASP A 208 14.77 9.45 15.89
N VAL A 209 15.34 8.94 16.98
CA VAL A 209 14.90 9.26 18.35
C VAL A 209 15.14 10.74 18.74
N THR A 210 15.99 11.45 18.03
CA THR A 210 16.41 12.83 18.33
C THR A 210 15.57 13.89 17.62
N VAL A 211 14.71 13.48 16.67
CA VAL A 211 13.76 14.36 15.97
C VAL A 211 12.97 15.20 16.97
N ASP A 212 12.78 16.49 16.71
CA ASP A 212 12.04 17.40 17.59
C ASP A 212 10.51 17.30 17.40
N ASP A 213 9.73 17.92 18.29
CA ASP A 213 8.26 17.81 18.27
C ASP A 213 7.64 18.47 17.03
N ALA A 214 8.27 19.53 16.50
CA ALA A 214 7.78 20.20 15.30
C ALA A 214 7.92 19.31 14.06
N ALA A 215 9.06 18.64 13.92
CA ALA A 215 9.29 17.66 12.87
C ALA A 215 8.39 16.42 13.03
N VAL A 216 8.14 15.94 14.26
CA VAL A 216 7.14 14.88 14.53
C VAL A 216 5.77 15.28 13.99
N VAL A 217 5.30 16.49 14.30
CA VAL A 217 4.00 16.98 13.80
C VAL A 217 3.97 17.00 12.27
N GLN A 218 5.03 17.51 11.62
CA GLN A 218 5.10 17.54 10.16
C GLN A 218 5.04 16.14 9.54
N LYS A 219 5.80 15.18 10.07
CA LYS A 219 5.81 13.80 9.58
C LYS A 219 4.46 13.11 9.82
N VAL A 220 3.80 13.37 10.95
CA VAL A 220 2.45 12.88 11.22
C VAL A 220 1.44 13.45 10.21
N VAL A 221 1.51 14.74 9.89
CA VAL A 221 0.64 15.36 8.88
C VAL A 221 0.89 14.76 7.49
N ALA A 222 2.15 14.54 7.12
CA ALA A 222 2.50 13.89 5.86
C ALA A 222 1.94 12.47 5.77
N ALA A 223 2.15 11.65 6.82
CA ALA A 223 1.58 10.31 6.93
C ALA A 223 0.05 10.34 6.87
N TRP A 224 -0.58 11.31 7.53
CA TRP A 224 -2.03 11.47 7.52
C TRP A 224 -2.57 11.72 6.12
N ASN A 225 -1.94 12.64 5.38
CA ASN A 225 -2.32 12.97 4.02
C ASN A 225 -2.19 11.76 3.09
N LEU A 226 -1.09 11.02 3.21
CA LEU A 226 -0.88 9.79 2.47
C LEU A 226 -1.99 8.76 2.76
N ILE A 227 -2.27 8.49 4.04
CA ILE A 227 -3.28 7.49 4.46
C ILE A 227 -4.69 7.92 4.02
N ALA A 228 -5.00 9.22 4.07
CA ALA A 228 -6.29 9.75 3.63
C ALA A 228 -6.43 9.88 2.10
N GLY A 229 -5.40 9.51 1.33
CA GLY A 229 -5.41 9.56 -0.13
C GLY A 229 -5.27 10.97 -0.71
N VAL A 230 -4.58 11.86 0.00
CA VAL A 230 -4.22 13.18 -0.51
C VAL A 230 -2.83 13.07 -1.13
N SER A 231 -2.73 13.35 -2.43
CA SER A 231 -1.42 13.52 -3.08
C SER A 231 -0.67 14.66 -2.40
N VAL A 232 0.51 14.35 -1.87
CA VAL A 232 1.41 15.29 -1.17
C VAL A 232 2.15 16.15 -2.18
#